data_AF-H0ENJ3-F1
#
_entry.id   AF-H0ENJ3-F1
#
_cell.length_a   1.000
_cell.length_b   1.000
_cell.length_c   1.000
_cell.angle_alpha   90.00
_cell.angle_beta   90.00
_cell.angle_gamma   90.00
#
_symmetry.space_group_name_H-M   'P 1'
#
loop_
_entity.id
_entity.type
_entity.pdbx_description
1 polymer ?
#
loop_
_entity_poly.entity_id
_entity_poly.type
_entity_poly.pdbx_seq_one_letter_code
_entity_poly.pdbx_strand_id
1 'polypeptide(L)'
;MTSKLEGIKSLFSIEVALDLTHSAKASIERAALFVRLGGQTGEEAREQCEAIFVVLLQILGTRHVKIGFDKAVEHLSKYNPREVSEHQQGVAPLVTFLELVNVGDLISQMIDVFYEQQLAATKLADRNDFLDPAVKAKKKFEQMLDESVAAGLNKGIDVLMDEVEYLCATLQKPTDYNPLDPGPGKLMDFDIGPTLAAKQVVQLVESHTKMLNGSTDKNTLDVFNQEVGLRLFTAFCKHLKRQRVSTDGAIALISDTNLFYTYIRTLRNSDLLEYFKALRELSQIYLIEAKHAKDMAEVIADGGRFGGVFRAEEVYEFAERRADWYSVKREVERAMYGIGCGIM
;
A
#
# COMPACT_ATOMS: atom_id res chain seq x y z
N MET A 1 17.80 21.51 -6.55
CA MET A 1 17.11 20.43 -5.80
C MET A 1 17.11 19.08 -6.53
N THR A 2 17.40 19.04 -7.84
CA THR A 2 17.67 17.83 -8.62
C THR A 2 18.83 16.97 -8.09
N SER A 3 19.87 17.57 -7.51
CA SER A 3 21.02 16.80 -6.97
C SER A 3 20.71 15.96 -5.73
N LYS A 4 19.61 16.23 -4.99
CA LYS A 4 19.20 15.39 -3.85
C LYS A 4 18.49 14.12 -4.31
N LEU A 5 17.76 14.17 -5.42
CA LEU A 5 17.08 13.03 -6.03
C LEU A 5 18.07 12.12 -6.79
N GLU A 6 19.09 12.69 -7.45
CA GLU A 6 20.20 11.91 -8.03
C GLU A 6 20.99 11.12 -6.97
N GLY A 7 21.16 11.70 -5.76
CA GLY A 7 21.86 11.04 -4.65
C GLY A 7 21.16 9.78 -4.12
N ILE A 8 19.85 9.63 -4.35
CA ILE A 8 19.11 8.43 -3.95
C ILE A 8 19.42 7.28 -4.93
N LYS A 9 19.51 7.56 -6.23
CA LYS A 9 19.86 6.56 -7.26
C LYS A 9 21.23 5.93 -7.04
N SER A 10 22.13 6.63 -6.34
CA SER A 10 23.48 6.15 -6.02
C SER A 10 23.62 5.59 -4.59
N LEU A 11 22.52 5.32 -3.87
CA LEU A 11 22.61 4.84 -2.47
C LEU A 11 23.26 3.46 -2.39
N PHE A 12 23.06 2.62 -3.41
CA PHE A 12 23.87 1.44 -3.66
C PHE A 12 24.00 1.25 -5.17
N SER A 13 25.14 0.73 -5.61
CA SER A 13 25.54 0.61 -7.01
C SER A 13 25.80 -0.85 -7.39
N ILE A 14 25.33 -1.23 -8.59
CA ILE A 14 25.63 -2.53 -9.21
C ILE A 14 27.14 -2.66 -9.51
N GLU A 15 27.84 -1.58 -9.84
CA GLU A 15 29.27 -1.63 -10.15
C GLU A 15 30.08 -2.09 -8.93
N VAL A 16 29.79 -1.53 -7.75
CA VAL A 16 30.42 -1.96 -6.50
C VAL A 16 30.09 -3.42 -6.19
N ALA A 17 28.85 -3.84 -6.46
CA ALA A 17 28.45 -5.23 -6.28
C ALA A 17 29.23 -6.17 -7.22
N LEU A 18 29.41 -5.78 -8.48
CA LEU A 18 30.21 -6.51 -9.47
C LEU A 18 31.68 -6.61 -9.05
N ASP A 19 32.30 -5.51 -8.63
CA ASP A 19 33.70 -5.50 -8.20
C ASP A 19 33.96 -6.39 -6.99
N LEU A 20 33.05 -6.37 -6.01
CA LEU A 20 33.08 -7.27 -4.85
C LEU A 20 32.91 -8.73 -5.29
N THR A 21 32.00 -9.00 -6.22
CA THR A 21 31.74 -10.33 -6.76
C THR A 21 32.94 -10.87 -7.54
N HIS A 22 33.60 -10.03 -8.35
CA HIS A 22 34.85 -10.39 -9.04
C HIS A 22 35.99 -10.67 -8.07
N SER A 23 36.12 -9.87 -7.01
CA SER A 23 37.13 -10.08 -5.98
C SER A 23 36.91 -11.40 -5.22
N ALA A 24 35.65 -11.72 -4.91
CA ALA A 24 35.27 -13.00 -4.33
C ALA A 24 35.54 -14.16 -5.30
N LYS A 25 35.18 -14.02 -6.57
CA LYS A 25 35.46 -15.01 -7.64
C LYS A 25 36.93 -15.40 -7.65
N ALA A 26 37.81 -14.41 -7.79
CA ALA A 26 39.25 -14.64 -7.86
C ALA A 26 39.78 -15.31 -6.57
N SER A 27 39.14 -15.04 -5.42
CA SER A 27 39.52 -15.64 -4.14
C SER A 27 39.06 -17.09 -4.03
N ILE A 28 37.85 -17.41 -4.49
CA ILE A 28 37.33 -18.78 -4.58
C ILE A 28 38.16 -19.59 -5.56
N GLU A 29 38.47 -19.06 -6.76
CA GLU A 29 39.29 -19.74 -7.76
C GLU A 29 40.68 -20.12 -7.22
N ARG A 30 41.31 -19.26 -6.40
CA ARG A 30 42.58 -19.57 -5.73
C ARG A 30 42.44 -20.68 -4.70
N ALA A 31 41.41 -20.61 -3.85
CA ALA A 31 41.16 -21.63 -2.81
C ALA A 31 40.77 -22.99 -3.41
N ALA A 32 39.99 -22.98 -4.49
CA ALA A 32 39.50 -24.17 -5.19
C ALA A 32 40.62 -25.04 -5.79
N LEU A 33 41.82 -24.48 -6.04
CA LEU A 33 42.97 -25.27 -6.48
C LEU A 33 43.40 -26.30 -5.44
N PHE A 34 43.25 -25.98 -4.15
CA PHE A 34 43.62 -26.85 -3.03
C PHE A 34 42.59 -27.95 -2.77
N VAL A 35 41.34 -27.78 -3.23
CA VAL A 35 40.29 -28.82 -3.13
C VAL A 35 40.71 -30.10 -3.87
N ARG A 36 41.49 -29.96 -4.97
CA ARG A 36 42.01 -31.10 -5.74
C ARG A 36 43.00 -31.97 -4.97
N LEU A 37 43.57 -31.48 -3.87
CA LEU A 37 44.51 -32.24 -3.03
C LEU A 37 43.80 -33.36 -2.25
N GLY A 38 42.48 -33.26 -2.06
CA GLY A 38 41.69 -34.24 -1.33
C GLY A 38 42.07 -34.35 0.16
N GLY A 39 41.48 -35.33 0.84
CA GLY A 39 41.68 -35.52 2.28
C GLY A 39 41.18 -34.33 3.12
N GLN A 40 41.73 -34.17 4.32
CA GLN A 40 41.32 -33.12 5.24
C GLN A 40 41.58 -31.71 4.68
N THR A 41 42.74 -31.49 4.05
CA THR A 41 43.10 -30.18 3.48
C THR A 41 42.20 -29.79 2.29
N GLY A 42 41.73 -30.77 1.52
CA GLY A 42 40.78 -30.54 0.44
C GLY A 42 39.40 -30.11 0.94
N GLU A 43 38.90 -30.75 2.01
CA GLU A 43 37.64 -30.36 2.65
C GLU A 43 37.73 -29.01 3.34
N GLU A 44 38.82 -28.72 4.07
CA GLU A 44 39.06 -27.39 4.67
C GLU A 44 39.11 -26.29 3.59
N ALA A 45 39.71 -26.58 2.42
CA ALA A 45 39.70 -25.65 1.29
C ALA A 45 38.29 -25.45 0.70
N ARG A 46 37.44 -26.48 0.71
CA ARG A 46 36.04 -26.40 0.26
C ARG A 46 35.22 -25.54 1.21
N GLU A 47 35.31 -25.77 2.52
CA GLU A 47 34.70 -24.94 3.56
C GLU A 47 35.15 -23.48 3.46
N GLN A 48 36.43 -23.24 3.16
CA GLN A 48 36.94 -21.89 2.95
C GLN A 48 36.33 -21.19 1.71
N CYS A 49 36.03 -21.93 0.64
CA CYS A 49 35.34 -21.38 -0.53
C CYS A 49 33.91 -20.93 -0.17
N GLU A 50 33.18 -21.76 0.59
CA GLU A 50 31.85 -21.41 1.12
C GLU A 50 31.95 -20.18 2.05
N ALA A 51 32.93 -20.14 2.95
CA ALA A 51 33.15 -19.02 3.86
C ALA A 51 33.42 -17.70 3.12
N ILE A 52 34.19 -17.72 2.03
CA ILE A 52 34.42 -16.52 1.19
C ILE A 52 33.10 -15.99 0.63
N PHE A 53 32.22 -16.87 0.16
CA PHE A 53 30.90 -16.48 -0.34
C PHE A 53 30.00 -15.92 0.76
N VAL A 54 29.98 -16.54 1.94
CA VAL A 54 29.23 -16.03 3.10
C VAL A 54 29.71 -14.61 3.47
N VAL A 55 31.03 -14.38 3.48
CA VAL A 55 31.60 -13.05 3.75
C VAL A 55 31.23 -12.04 2.66
N LEU A 56 31.26 -12.43 1.39
CA LEU A 56 30.78 -11.59 0.27
C LEU A 56 29.33 -11.13 0.53
N LEU A 57 28.42 -12.06 0.80
CA LEU A 57 27.01 -11.75 1.05
C LEU A 57 26.81 -10.91 2.30
N GLN A 58 27.60 -11.13 3.34
CA GLN A 58 27.53 -10.30 4.54
C GLN A 58 27.95 -8.86 4.23
N ILE A 59 29.06 -8.65 3.52
CA ILE A 59 29.53 -7.31 3.16
C ILE A 59 28.52 -6.63 2.22
N LEU A 60 28.13 -7.31 1.14
CA LEU A 60 27.21 -6.80 0.14
C LEU A 60 25.82 -6.52 0.74
N GLY A 61 25.28 -7.47 1.49
CA GLY A 61 23.98 -7.33 2.14
C GLY A 61 23.98 -6.25 3.21
N THR A 62 24.83 -6.38 4.23
CA THR A 62 24.74 -5.51 5.41
C THR A 62 25.33 -4.13 5.21
N ARG A 63 26.41 -3.98 4.43
CA ARG A 63 27.14 -2.70 4.32
C ARG A 63 26.82 -1.92 3.06
N HIS A 64 26.31 -2.58 2.03
CA HIS A 64 25.98 -1.94 0.76
C HIS A 64 24.48 -1.80 0.60
N VAL A 65 23.79 -2.92 0.40
CA VAL A 65 22.37 -2.89 0.01
C VAL A 65 21.47 -2.45 1.16
N LYS A 66 21.60 -3.05 2.36
CA LYS A 66 20.77 -2.70 3.52
C LYS A 66 20.89 -1.23 3.91
N ILE A 67 22.12 -0.71 4.02
CA ILE A 67 22.36 0.70 4.36
C ILE A 67 21.75 1.63 3.30
N GLY A 68 21.82 1.24 2.03
CA GLY A 68 21.22 2.01 0.95
C GLY A 68 19.69 2.04 1.04
N PHE A 69 19.05 0.90 1.29
CA PHE A 69 17.61 0.84 1.54
C PHE A 69 17.20 1.61 2.79
N ASP A 70 17.89 1.43 3.92
CA ASP A 70 17.59 2.12 5.18
C ASP A 70 17.60 3.65 4.99
N LYS A 71 18.58 4.18 4.24
CA LYS A 71 18.64 5.60 3.87
C LYS A 71 17.51 6.03 2.94
N ALA A 72 17.13 5.18 1.98
CA ALA A 72 16.03 5.46 1.07
C ALA A 72 14.69 5.53 1.83
N VAL A 73 14.46 4.60 2.77
CA VAL A 73 13.29 4.59 3.66
C VAL A 73 13.29 5.81 4.58
N GLU A 74 14.44 6.18 5.15
CA GLU A 74 14.55 7.40 5.95
C GLU A 74 14.20 8.65 5.12
N HIS A 75 14.63 8.71 3.86
CA HIS A 75 14.28 9.80 2.96
C HIS A 75 12.78 9.84 2.65
N LEU A 76 12.15 8.68 2.39
CA LEU A 76 10.70 8.57 2.24
C LEU A 76 9.96 9.04 3.49
N SER A 77 10.47 8.72 4.68
CA SER A 77 9.83 9.10 5.94
C SER A 77 9.84 10.60 6.22
N LYS A 78 10.87 11.31 5.74
CA LYS A 78 11.01 12.76 5.89
C LYS A 78 10.38 13.53 4.73
N TYR A 79 9.88 12.84 3.72
CA TYR A 79 9.28 13.48 2.57
C TYR A 79 7.94 14.10 2.96
N ASN A 80 7.84 15.40 2.78
CA ASN A 80 6.59 16.13 2.92
C ASN A 80 6.15 16.60 1.52
N PRO A 81 5.11 15.98 0.92
CA PRO A 81 4.60 16.37 -0.39
C PRO A 81 4.27 17.87 -0.51
N ARG A 82 4.00 18.53 0.62
CA ARG A 82 3.50 19.92 0.70
C ARG A 82 4.59 20.97 0.63
N GLU A 83 5.83 20.63 1.00
CA GLU A 83 6.98 21.54 0.90
C GLU A 83 7.56 21.60 -0.52
N VAL A 84 7.20 20.64 -1.36
CA VAL A 84 7.65 20.54 -2.75
C VAL A 84 6.59 21.18 -3.65
N SER A 85 6.54 22.52 -3.67
CA SER A 85 5.47 23.31 -4.31
C SER A 85 5.34 23.21 -5.85
N GLU A 86 6.08 22.33 -6.54
CA GLU A 86 5.87 22.08 -7.98
C GLU A 86 4.88 20.93 -8.17
N HIS A 87 3.62 21.30 -8.48
CA HIS A 87 2.40 20.47 -8.57
C HIS A 87 2.40 19.35 -9.63
N GLN A 88 3.56 18.80 -9.99
CA GLN A 88 3.68 17.64 -10.89
C GLN A 88 4.74 16.61 -10.43
N GLN A 89 5.50 16.90 -9.36
CA GLN A 89 6.58 16.03 -8.87
C GLN A 89 6.28 15.31 -7.55
N GLY A 90 5.02 15.32 -7.07
CA GLY A 90 4.60 14.61 -5.85
C GLY A 90 4.97 13.12 -5.82
N VAL A 91 5.18 12.55 -7.02
CA VAL A 91 5.47 11.15 -7.26
C VAL A 91 6.96 10.78 -7.22
N ALA A 92 7.88 11.76 -7.20
CA ALA A 92 9.32 11.54 -7.37
C ALA A 92 9.98 10.61 -6.34
N PRO A 93 9.63 10.62 -5.04
CA PRO A 93 10.30 9.76 -4.06
C PRO A 93 9.96 8.29 -4.22
N LEU A 94 8.70 7.98 -4.53
CA LEU A 94 8.26 6.60 -4.79
C LEU A 94 8.88 6.06 -6.09
N VAL A 95 8.95 6.85 -7.17
CA VAL A 95 9.71 6.47 -8.38
C VAL A 95 11.13 6.06 -8.00
N THR A 96 11.81 6.95 -7.27
CA THR A 96 13.23 6.79 -7.00
C THR A 96 13.49 5.60 -6.08
N PHE A 97 12.57 5.32 -5.16
CA PHE A 97 12.61 4.09 -4.37
C PHE A 97 12.42 2.84 -5.24
N LEU A 98 11.46 2.84 -6.17
CA LEU A 98 11.23 1.70 -7.05
C LEU A 98 12.40 1.44 -8.01
N GLU A 99 13.05 2.49 -8.49
CA GLU A 99 14.30 2.35 -9.23
C GLU A 99 15.36 1.64 -8.38
N LEU A 100 15.49 1.98 -7.10
CA LEU A 100 16.38 1.26 -6.18
C LEU A 100 15.96 -0.19 -5.96
N VAL A 101 14.65 -0.49 -5.86
CA VAL A 101 14.16 -1.87 -5.79
C VAL A 101 14.64 -2.67 -7.00
N ASN A 102 14.55 -2.10 -8.21
CA ASN A 102 15.03 -2.75 -9.43
C ASN A 102 16.56 -2.97 -9.41
N VAL A 103 17.34 -2.02 -8.89
CA VAL A 103 18.79 -2.22 -8.70
C VAL A 103 19.06 -3.35 -7.69
N GLY A 104 18.27 -3.44 -6.62
CA GLY A 104 18.37 -4.49 -5.62
C GLY A 104 18.09 -5.89 -6.19
N ASP A 105 17.04 -6.00 -7.00
CA ASP A 105 16.68 -7.23 -7.72
C ASP A 105 17.80 -7.66 -8.69
N LEU A 106 18.37 -6.73 -9.47
CA LEU A 106 19.51 -7.02 -10.34
C LEU A 106 20.73 -7.53 -9.57
N ILE A 107 21.02 -6.97 -8.39
CA ILE A 107 22.10 -7.47 -7.52
C ILE A 107 21.77 -8.88 -7.02
N SER A 108 20.52 -9.15 -6.63
CA SER A 108 20.08 -10.50 -6.22
C SER A 108 20.26 -11.52 -7.34
N GLN A 109 19.79 -11.20 -8.56
CA GLN A 109 19.95 -12.07 -9.73
C GLN A 109 21.42 -12.31 -10.08
N MET A 110 22.27 -11.29 -9.97
CA MET A 110 23.71 -11.42 -10.18
C MET A 110 24.33 -12.40 -9.17
N ILE A 111 23.96 -12.29 -7.89
CA ILE A 111 24.42 -13.20 -6.84
C ILE A 111 23.92 -14.64 -7.06
N ASP A 112 22.69 -14.81 -7.54
CA ASP A 112 22.15 -16.12 -7.90
C ASP A 112 22.96 -16.79 -9.00
N VAL A 113 23.23 -16.06 -10.08
CA VAL A 113 24.06 -16.55 -11.19
C VAL A 113 25.48 -16.85 -10.71
N PHE A 114 26.03 -16.00 -9.84
CA PHE A 114 27.35 -16.23 -9.24
C PHE A 114 27.39 -17.52 -8.41
N TYR A 115 26.39 -17.75 -7.55
CA TYR A 115 26.27 -18.95 -6.74
C TYR A 115 26.18 -20.21 -7.61
N GLU A 116 25.30 -20.20 -8.61
CA GLU A 116 25.11 -21.33 -9.52
C GLU A 116 26.39 -21.68 -10.28
N GLN A 117 27.10 -20.66 -10.80
CA GLN A 117 28.30 -20.88 -11.60
C GLN A 117 29.55 -21.22 -10.79
N GLN A 118 29.76 -20.54 -9.65
CA GLN A 118 31.03 -20.61 -8.91
C GLN A 118 31.02 -21.61 -7.77
N LEU A 119 29.85 -21.95 -7.21
CA LEU A 119 29.73 -22.86 -6.08
C LEU A 119 29.03 -24.17 -6.45
N ALA A 120 27.85 -24.08 -7.08
CA ALA A 120 27.06 -25.27 -7.39
C ALA A 120 27.67 -26.07 -8.55
N ALA A 121 27.98 -25.42 -9.68
CA ALA A 121 28.54 -26.10 -10.86
C ALA A 121 29.94 -26.68 -10.61
N THR A 122 30.72 -26.06 -9.72
CA THR A 122 32.05 -26.52 -9.30
C THR A 122 32.01 -27.57 -8.20
N LYS A 123 30.80 -27.92 -7.70
CA LYS A 123 30.55 -28.84 -6.58
C LYS A 123 31.26 -28.42 -5.28
N LEU A 124 31.43 -27.12 -5.08
CA LEU A 124 31.96 -26.58 -3.83
C LEU A 124 30.87 -26.50 -2.76
N ALA A 125 29.62 -26.25 -3.15
CA ALA A 125 28.44 -26.23 -2.28
C ALA A 125 27.34 -27.17 -2.82
N ASP A 126 26.50 -27.72 -1.94
CA ASP A 126 25.34 -28.53 -2.35
C ASP A 126 24.04 -27.71 -2.23
N ARG A 127 23.41 -27.43 -3.38
CA ARG A 127 22.13 -26.70 -3.44
C ARG A 127 21.00 -27.40 -2.67
N ASN A 128 21.06 -28.72 -2.51
CA ASN A 128 20.02 -29.50 -1.84
C ASN A 128 20.27 -29.61 -0.34
N ASP A 129 21.47 -29.25 0.12
CA ASP A 129 21.79 -29.24 1.53
C ASP A 129 21.31 -27.93 2.17
N PHE A 130 20.20 -28.01 2.90
CA PHE A 130 19.68 -26.86 3.62
C PHE A 130 20.58 -26.42 4.79
N LEU A 131 21.51 -27.28 5.24
CA LEU A 131 22.44 -26.97 6.31
C LEU A 131 23.67 -26.21 5.82
N ASP A 132 23.93 -26.23 4.51
CA ASP A 132 25.05 -25.56 3.84
C ASP A 132 25.07 -24.05 4.21
N PRO A 133 26.20 -23.55 4.75
CA PRO A 133 26.34 -22.14 5.14
C PRO A 133 26.12 -21.16 3.97
N ALA A 134 26.53 -21.52 2.75
CA ALA A 134 26.36 -20.69 1.57
C ALA A 134 24.89 -20.61 1.15
N VAL A 135 24.16 -21.73 1.16
CA VAL A 135 22.70 -21.76 0.89
C VAL A 135 21.94 -20.92 1.92
N LYS A 136 22.27 -21.07 3.22
CA LYS A 136 21.67 -20.27 4.29
C LYS A 136 21.96 -18.78 4.14
N ALA A 137 23.20 -18.42 3.81
CA ALA A 137 23.58 -17.02 3.62
C ALA A 137 22.86 -16.38 2.43
N LYS A 138 22.73 -17.12 1.31
CA LYS A 138 21.97 -16.70 0.12
C LYS A 138 20.51 -16.41 0.46
N LYS A 139 19.83 -17.38 1.10
CA LYS A 139 18.43 -17.19 1.55
C LYS A 139 18.26 -16.01 2.50
N LYS A 140 19.21 -15.83 3.43
CA LYS A 140 19.19 -14.69 4.36
C LYS A 140 19.38 -13.35 3.64
N PHE A 141 20.18 -13.32 2.59
CA PHE A 141 20.38 -12.13 1.75
C PHE A 141 19.10 -11.78 0.97
N GLU A 142 18.47 -12.76 0.32
CA GLU A 142 17.18 -12.61 -0.36
C GLU A 142 16.09 -12.11 0.60
N GLN A 143 15.93 -12.77 1.76
CA GLN A 143 14.98 -12.35 2.79
C GLN A 143 15.21 -10.91 3.24
N MET A 144 16.47 -10.50 3.41
CA MET A 144 16.81 -9.13 3.82
C MET A 144 16.42 -8.10 2.75
N LEU A 145 16.57 -8.43 1.46
CA LEU A 145 16.10 -7.59 0.37
C LEU A 145 14.58 -7.46 0.41
N ASP A 146 13.85 -8.57 0.49
CA ASP A 146 12.39 -8.59 0.54
C ASP A 146 11.85 -7.75 1.70
N GLU A 147 12.41 -7.92 2.90
CA GLU A 147 12.06 -7.12 4.09
C GLU A 147 12.32 -5.62 3.88
N SER A 148 13.42 -5.27 3.21
CA SER A 148 13.79 -3.88 2.94
C SER A 148 12.85 -3.23 1.91
N VAL A 149 12.49 -3.97 0.86
CA VAL A 149 11.51 -3.53 -0.15
C VAL A 149 10.14 -3.35 0.50
N ALA A 150 9.68 -4.34 1.27
CA ALA A 150 8.39 -4.28 1.96
C ALA A 150 8.30 -3.10 2.94
N ALA A 151 9.38 -2.81 3.68
CA ALA A 151 9.42 -1.67 4.59
C ALA A 151 9.29 -0.33 3.85
N GLY A 152 10.02 -0.16 2.74
CA GLY A 152 9.95 1.08 1.97
C GLY A 152 8.64 1.28 1.19
N LEU A 153 8.05 0.20 0.65
CA LEU A 153 6.72 0.25 0.06
C LEU A 153 5.66 0.66 1.09
N ASN A 154 5.67 0.04 2.28
CA ASN A 154 4.76 0.40 3.36
C ASN A 154 4.91 1.87 3.77
N LYS A 155 6.14 2.37 3.88
CA LYS A 155 6.39 3.78 4.21
C LYS A 155 5.89 4.72 3.10
N GLY A 156 6.06 4.34 1.84
CA GLY A 156 5.52 5.08 0.70
C GLY A 156 3.99 5.13 0.70
N ILE A 157 3.33 4.04 1.08
CA ILE A 157 1.87 4.00 1.24
C ILE A 157 1.43 4.91 2.40
N ASP A 158 2.13 4.92 3.55
CA ASP A 158 1.82 5.83 4.65
C ASP A 158 1.75 7.29 4.17
N VAL A 159 2.80 7.73 3.45
CA VAL A 159 2.91 9.08 2.93
C VAL A 159 1.79 9.40 1.95
N LEU A 160 1.43 8.45 1.08
CA LEU A 160 0.30 8.61 0.16
C LEU A 160 -1.02 8.76 0.92
N MET A 161 -1.25 7.93 1.94
CA MET A 161 -2.48 7.97 2.75
C MET A 161 -2.58 9.25 3.59
N ASP A 162 -1.47 9.75 4.13
CA ASP A 162 -1.42 11.04 4.83
C ASP A 162 -1.84 12.20 3.92
N GLU A 163 -1.47 12.14 2.64
CA GLU A 163 -1.89 13.13 1.65
C GLU A 163 -3.36 12.97 1.25
N VAL A 164 -3.86 11.74 1.13
CA VAL A 164 -5.30 11.48 0.96
C VAL A 164 -6.11 12.05 2.13
N GLU A 165 -5.70 11.79 3.38
CA GLU A 165 -6.37 12.32 4.56
C GLU A 165 -6.36 13.86 4.57
N TYR A 166 -5.27 14.49 4.12
CA TYR A 166 -5.16 15.94 4.00
C TYR A 166 -6.04 16.53 2.91
N LEU A 167 -6.09 15.95 1.72
CA LEU A 167 -7.00 16.37 0.65
C LEU A 167 -8.45 16.29 1.12
N CYS A 168 -8.82 15.18 1.76
CA CYS A 168 -10.14 15.02 2.37
C CYS A 168 -10.40 16.09 3.44
N ALA A 169 -9.43 16.42 4.30
CA ALA A 169 -9.62 17.40 5.37
C ALA A 169 -9.68 18.86 4.88
N THR A 170 -9.03 19.19 3.77
CA THR A 170 -8.87 20.57 3.30
C THR A 170 -9.77 20.95 2.13
N LEU A 171 -10.03 20.02 1.22
CA LEU A 171 -10.84 20.26 0.02
C LEU A 171 -12.31 19.92 0.23
N GLN A 172 -12.63 18.91 1.05
CA GLN A 172 -14.01 18.53 1.32
C GLN A 172 -14.62 19.48 2.36
N LYS A 173 -15.48 20.38 1.90
CA LYS A 173 -16.18 21.33 2.77
C LYS A 173 -17.35 20.62 3.45
N PRO A 174 -17.72 21.00 4.69
CA PRO A 174 -18.93 20.48 5.33
C PRO A 174 -20.22 20.70 4.52
N THR A 175 -20.24 21.75 3.68
CA THR A 175 -21.36 22.07 2.79
C THR A 175 -21.50 21.12 1.61
N ASP A 176 -20.48 20.32 1.30
CA ASP A 176 -20.51 19.43 0.13
C ASP A 176 -21.47 18.25 0.36
N TYR A 177 -21.54 17.73 1.59
CA TYR A 177 -22.50 16.68 1.98
C TYR A 177 -23.68 17.22 2.79
N ASN A 178 -23.68 18.50 3.16
CA ASN A 178 -24.79 19.15 3.82
C ASN A 178 -24.99 20.56 3.23
N PRO A 179 -25.48 20.65 1.99
CA PRO A 179 -25.71 21.92 1.31
C PRO A 179 -26.65 22.81 2.15
N LEU A 180 -26.35 24.12 2.15
CA LEU A 180 -27.20 25.10 2.80
C LEU A 180 -28.47 25.32 1.98
N ASP A 181 -29.59 25.52 2.67
CA ASP A 181 -30.85 25.91 2.03
C ASP A 181 -30.64 27.21 1.22
N PRO A 182 -30.92 27.25 -0.10
CA PRO A 182 -30.76 28.44 -0.93
C PRO A 182 -31.63 29.63 -0.50
N GLY A 183 -32.56 29.40 0.43
CA GLY A 183 -33.58 30.35 0.83
C GLY A 183 -34.78 30.32 -0.12
N PRO A 184 -35.89 30.94 0.29
CA PRO A 184 -37.14 30.87 -0.45
C PRO A 184 -37.00 31.50 -1.84
N GLY A 185 -37.31 30.73 -2.88
CA GLY A 185 -37.41 31.20 -4.28
C GLY A 185 -36.15 31.03 -5.13
N LYS A 186 -35.07 30.46 -4.60
CA LYS A 186 -33.91 30.01 -5.40
C LYS A 186 -33.97 28.49 -5.59
N LEU A 187 -33.92 28.04 -6.83
CA LEU A 187 -33.69 26.62 -7.14
C LEU A 187 -32.30 26.23 -6.62
N MET A 188 -32.20 25.12 -5.89
CA MET A 188 -30.91 24.50 -5.60
C MET A 188 -30.26 24.15 -6.93
N ASP A 189 -29.12 24.77 -7.24
CA ASP A 189 -28.26 24.34 -8.34
C ASP A 189 -27.51 23.10 -7.84
N PHE A 190 -28.13 21.93 -8.00
CA PHE A 190 -27.49 20.67 -7.67
C PHE A 190 -26.39 20.43 -8.70
N ASP A 191 -25.13 20.66 -8.32
CA ASP A 191 -23.99 20.15 -9.08
C ASP A 191 -23.98 18.62 -8.93
N ILE A 192 -24.69 17.94 -9.84
CA ILE A 192 -24.81 16.49 -9.84
C ILE A 192 -23.48 15.92 -10.33
N GLY A 193 -22.62 15.56 -9.39
CA GLY A 193 -21.35 14.91 -9.71
C GLY A 193 -20.50 14.62 -8.48
N PRO A 194 -19.36 13.94 -8.67
CA PRO A 194 -18.40 13.76 -7.61
C PRO A 194 -17.79 15.10 -7.20
N THR A 195 -17.55 15.24 -5.91
CA THR A 195 -16.94 16.40 -5.28
C THR A 195 -15.51 16.62 -5.79
N LEU A 196 -15.02 17.84 -5.65
CA LEU A 196 -13.65 18.16 -6.05
C LEU A 196 -12.64 17.34 -5.26
N ALA A 197 -12.87 17.12 -3.96
CA ALA A 197 -11.96 16.34 -3.13
C ALA A 197 -11.90 14.88 -3.60
N ALA A 198 -13.04 14.25 -3.89
CA ALA A 198 -13.07 12.88 -4.38
C ALA A 198 -12.31 12.72 -5.71
N LYS A 199 -12.49 13.66 -6.65
CA LYS A 199 -11.74 13.69 -7.92
C LYS A 199 -10.24 13.81 -7.70
N GLN A 200 -9.81 14.72 -6.82
CA GLN A 200 -8.40 14.94 -6.51
C GLN A 200 -7.76 13.72 -5.81
N VAL A 201 -8.49 13.08 -4.88
CA VAL A 201 -8.02 11.85 -4.21
C VAL A 201 -7.83 10.73 -5.22
N VAL A 202 -8.80 10.48 -6.10
CA VAL A 202 -8.66 9.44 -7.13
C VAL A 202 -7.51 9.75 -8.07
N GLN A 203 -7.38 11.00 -8.53
CA GLN A 203 -6.28 11.41 -9.39
C GLN A 203 -4.91 11.19 -8.73
N LEU A 204 -4.77 11.53 -7.44
CA LEU A 204 -3.55 11.30 -6.67
C LEU A 204 -3.23 9.80 -6.61
N VAL A 205 -4.14 8.97 -6.10
CA VAL A 205 -3.89 7.54 -5.92
C VAL A 205 -3.68 6.83 -7.27
N GLU A 206 -4.43 7.22 -8.30
CA GLU A 206 -4.27 6.70 -9.66
C GLU A 206 -2.89 7.04 -10.25
N SER A 207 -2.39 8.26 -10.04
CA SER A 207 -1.05 8.65 -10.53
C SER A 207 0.07 7.81 -9.89
N HIS A 208 -0.04 7.54 -8.58
CA HIS A 208 0.95 6.75 -7.85
C HIS A 208 0.85 5.25 -8.19
N THR A 209 -0.35 4.70 -8.37
CA THR A 209 -0.54 3.30 -8.76
C THR A 209 -0.12 3.03 -10.21
N LYS A 210 -0.43 3.92 -11.15
CA LYS A 210 0.01 3.78 -12.56
C LYS A 210 1.52 3.77 -12.73
N MET A 211 2.24 4.44 -11.84
CA MET A 211 3.70 4.50 -11.87
C MET A 211 4.39 3.16 -11.60
N LEU A 212 3.76 2.32 -10.79
CA LEU A 212 4.25 0.99 -10.45
C LEU A 212 4.02 -0.01 -11.59
N ASN A 213 3.04 0.27 -12.46
CA ASN A 213 2.75 -0.60 -13.61
C ASN A 213 3.95 -0.63 -14.56
N GLY A 214 4.57 -1.81 -14.68
CA GLY A 214 5.69 -2.06 -15.58
C GLY A 214 7.08 -1.87 -14.96
N SER A 215 7.17 -1.37 -13.73
CA SER A 215 8.44 -1.17 -13.00
C SER A 215 8.65 -2.18 -11.87
N THR A 216 7.72 -3.13 -11.70
CA THR A 216 7.67 -4.07 -10.57
C THR A 216 7.00 -5.36 -11.03
N ASP A 217 7.33 -6.48 -10.39
CA ASP A 217 6.69 -7.77 -10.67
C ASP A 217 5.20 -7.76 -10.27
N LYS A 218 4.43 -8.65 -10.90
CA LYS A 218 2.97 -8.69 -10.73
C LYS A 218 2.55 -8.97 -9.28
N ASN A 219 3.26 -9.84 -8.56
CA ASN A 219 2.86 -10.22 -7.20
C ASN A 219 3.04 -9.05 -6.24
N THR A 220 4.18 -8.37 -6.31
CA THR A 220 4.44 -7.17 -5.50
C THR A 220 3.45 -6.05 -5.83
N LEU A 221 3.11 -5.86 -7.11
CA LEU A 221 2.09 -4.90 -7.54
C LEU A 221 0.69 -5.24 -6.99
N ASP A 222 0.30 -6.50 -7.03
CA ASP A 222 -1.00 -6.97 -6.52
C ASP A 222 -1.11 -6.74 -5.00
N VAL A 223 -0.05 -7.04 -4.24
CA VAL A 223 0.02 -6.77 -2.78
C VAL A 223 -0.04 -5.27 -2.51
N PHE A 224 0.71 -4.45 -3.26
CA PHE A 224 0.70 -3.00 -3.10
C PHE A 224 -0.70 -2.42 -3.36
N ASN A 225 -1.35 -2.80 -4.46
CA ASN A 225 -2.69 -2.33 -4.81
C ASN A 225 -3.74 -2.74 -3.77
N GLN A 226 -3.62 -3.96 -3.23
CA GLN A 226 -4.48 -4.44 -2.14
C GLN A 226 -4.33 -3.55 -0.90
N GLU A 227 -3.09 -3.29 -0.47
CA GLU A 227 -2.81 -2.49 0.73
C GLU A 227 -3.27 -1.04 0.57
N VAL A 228 -2.95 -0.40 -0.56
CA VAL A 228 -3.43 0.96 -0.89
C VAL A 228 -4.96 1.01 -0.87
N GLY A 229 -5.62 0.03 -1.47
CA GLY A 229 -7.07 -0.04 -1.51
C GLY A 229 -7.71 -0.15 -0.12
N LEU A 230 -7.20 -1.02 0.73
CA LEU A 230 -7.72 -1.22 2.10
C LEU A 230 -7.52 0.03 2.97
N ARG A 231 -6.35 0.68 2.87
CA ARG A 231 -6.10 1.93 3.59
C ARG A 231 -6.93 3.08 3.07
N LEU A 232 -7.14 3.15 1.75
CA LEU A 232 -8.03 4.13 1.13
C LEU A 232 -9.47 3.97 1.62
N PHE A 233 -9.98 2.73 1.65
CA PHE A 233 -11.29 2.42 2.22
C PHE A 233 -11.39 2.87 3.70
N THR A 234 -10.36 2.57 4.49
CA THR A 234 -10.30 2.96 5.91
C THR A 234 -10.29 4.48 6.07
N ALA A 235 -9.49 5.19 5.28
CA ALA A 235 -9.41 6.65 5.27
C ALA A 235 -10.75 7.29 4.92
N PHE A 236 -11.48 6.74 3.94
CA PHE A 236 -12.82 7.20 3.58
C PHE A 236 -13.84 6.94 4.68
N CYS A 237 -13.84 5.75 5.28
CA CYS A 237 -14.72 5.45 6.41
C CYS A 237 -14.49 6.43 7.57
N LYS A 238 -13.22 6.69 7.92
CA LYS A 238 -12.83 7.65 8.95
C LYS A 238 -13.24 9.08 8.58
N HIS A 239 -13.10 9.47 7.33
CA HIS A 239 -13.51 10.79 6.84
C HIS A 239 -15.04 10.95 6.91
N LEU A 240 -15.81 9.98 6.41
CA LEU A 240 -17.27 10.01 6.44
C LEU A 240 -17.82 10.11 7.87
N LYS A 241 -17.23 9.40 8.84
CA LYS A 241 -17.60 9.50 10.27
C LYS A 241 -17.37 10.90 10.87
N ARG A 242 -16.63 11.79 10.21
CA ARG A 242 -16.41 13.18 10.64
C ARG A 242 -17.37 14.16 9.97
N GLN A 243 -18.07 13.75 8.91
CA GLN A 243 -18.97 14.62 8.16
C GLN A 243 -20.39 14.60 8.74
N ARG A 244 -21.17 15.63 8.41
CA ARG A 244 -22.62 15.65 8.54
C ARG A 244 -23.22 15.57 7.15
N VAL A 245 -24.17 14.68 6.95
CA VAL A 245 -24.73 14.39 5.63
C VAL A 245 -26.24 14.61 5.65
N SER A 246 -26.76 15.50 4.82
CA SER A 246 -28.20 15.67 4.62
C SER A 246 -28.73 14.76 3.51
N THR A 247 -30.05 14.60 3.43
CA THR A 247 -30.69 13.86 2.34
C THR A 247 -30.34 14.43 0.97
N ASP A 248 -30.28 15.76 0.84
CA ASP A 248 -29.90 16.44 -0.40
C ASP A 248 -28.42 16.23 -0.74
N GLY A 249 -27.54 16.31 0.26
CA GLY A 249 -26.10 16.06 0.09
C GLY A 249 -25.72 14.58 -0.08
N ALA A 250 -26.65 13.65 0.16
CA ALA A 250 -26.45 12.23 -0.08
C ALA A 250 -26.14 11.93 -1.56
N ILE A 251 -26.69 12.73 -2.49
CA ILE A 251 -26.43 12.58 -3.93
C ILE A 251 -24.94 12.77 -4.23
N ALA A 252 -24.29 13.77 -3.64
CA ALA A 252 -22.86 14.00 -3.80
C ALA A 252 -22.03 12.86 -3.21
N LEU A 253 -22.38 12.37 -2.02
CA LEU A 253 -21.73 11.22 -1.39
C LEU A 253 -21.86 9.93 -2.23
N ILE A 254 -23.04 9.70 -2.83
CA ILE A 254 -23.27 8.57 -3.74
C ILE A 254 -22.39 8.71 -5.00
N SER A 255 -22.30 9.91 -5.58
CA SER A 255 -21.39 10.17 -6.70
C SER A 255 -19.92 9.93 -6.35
N ASP A 256 -19.48 10.34 -5.16
CA ASP A 256 -18.10 10.09 -4.69
C ASP A 256 -17.81 8.59 -4.51
N THR A 257 -18.71 7.88 -3.83
CA THR A 257 -18.55 6.42 -3.62
C THR A 257 -18.60 5.63 -4.94
N ASN A 258 -19.40 6.08 -5.92
CA ASN A 258 -19.39 5.53 -7.28
C ASN A 258 -18.07 5.79 -8.01
N LEU A 259 -17.48 6.98 -7.85
CA LEU A 259 -16.18 7.32 -8.42
C LEU A 259 -15.08 6.41 -7.82
N PHE A 260 -15.06 6.26 -6.50
CA PHE A 260 -14.10 5.38 -5.82
C PHE A 260 -14.24 3.93 -6.27
N TYR A 261 -15.46 3.40 -6.33
CA TYR A 261 -15.70 2.04 -6.84
C TYR A 261 -15.22 1.86 -8.28
N THR A 262 -15.48 2.84 -9.14
CA THR A 262 -15.06 2.79 -10.55
C THR A 262 -13.54 2.75 -10.66
N TYR A 263 -12.83 3.55 -9.87
CA TYR A 263 -11.38 3.52 -9.79
C TYR A 263 -10.87 2.15 -9.29
N ILE A 264 -11.38 1.65 -8.17
CA ILE A 264 -10.94 0.38 -7.58
C ILE A 264 -11.15 -0.81 -8.52
N ARG A 265 -12.24 -0.79 -9.30
CA ARG A 265 -12.49 -1.78 -10.35
C ARG A 265 -11.35 -1.83 -11.39
N THR A 266 -10.66 -0.72 -11.65
CA THR A 266 -9.50 -0.69 -12.58
C THR A 266 -8.30 -1.45 -12.04
N LEU A 267 -8.17 -1.61 -10.71
CA LEU A 267 -7.09 -2.36 -10.07
C LEU A 267 -7.25 -3.88 -10.21
N ARG A 268 -8.41 -4.36 -10.69
CA ARG A 268 -8.72 -5.77 -10.97
C ARG A 268 -8.57 -6.71 -9.76
N ASN A 269 -8.87 -6.21 -8.57
CA ASN A 269 -8.87 -6.98 -7.34
C ASN A 269 -10.31 -7.18 -6.83
N SER A 270 -10.80 -8.42 -6.90
CA SER A 270 -12.19 -8.75 -6.55
C SER A 270 -12.49 -8.59 -5.07
N ASP A 271 -11.56 -8.99 -4.19
CA ASP A 271 -11.75 -8.90 -2.75
C ASP A 271 -11.87 -7.45 -2.30
N LEU A 272 -11.00 -6.59 -2.83
CA LEU A 272 -11.04 -5.15 -2.59
C LEU A 272 -12.33 -4.51 -3.12
N LEU A 273 -12.85 -4.99 -4.25
CA LEU A 273 -14.06 -4.45 -4.86
C LEU A 273 -15.30 -4.62 -3.95
N GLU A 274 -15.38 -5.71 -3.19
CA GLU A 274 -16.49 -5.95 -2.25
C GLU A 274 -16.53 -4.91 -1.12
N TYR A 275 -15.39 -4.41 -0.64
CA TYR A 275 -15.33 -3.31 0.33
C TYR A 275 -15.97 -2.03 -0.22
N PHE A 276 -15.63 -1.66 -1.47
CA PHE A 276 -16.17 -0.45 -2.09
C PHE A 276 -17.62 -0.62 -2.55
N LYS A 277 -18.07 -1.84 -2.80
CA LYS A 277 -19.48 -2.16 -2.99
C LYS A 277 -20.27 -1.98 -1.70
N ALA A 278 -19.76 -2.47 -0.57
CA ALA A 278 -20.36 -2.24 0.74
C ALA A 278 -20.42 -0.74 1.07
N LEU A 279 -19.38 0.04 0.73
CA LEU A 279 -19.38 1.50 0.91
C LEU A 279 -20.44 2.21 0.05
N ARG A 280 -20.71 1.73 -1.18
CA ARG A 280 -21.79 2.24 -2.04
C ARG A 280 -23.19 1.90 -1.50
N GLU A 281 -23.37 0.71 -0.93
CA GLU A 281 -24.62 0.36 -0.26
C GLU A 281 -24.81 1.20 1.00
N LEU A 282 -23.75 1.44 1.77
CA LEU A 282 -23.76 2.30 2.96
C LEU A 282 -24.17 3.74 2.62
N SER A 283 -23.70 4.30 1.50
CA SER A 283 -24.05 5.67 1.10
C SER A 283 -25.54 5.84 0.79
N GLN A 284 -26.27 4.77 0.42
CA GLN A 284 -27.71 4.82 0.16
C GLN A 284 -28.53 5.15 1.41
N ILE A 285 -28.04 4.83 2.61
CA ILE A 285 -28.73 5.10 3.87
C ILE A 285 -29.04 6.60 4.03
N TYR A 286 -28.16 7.47 3.52
CA TYR A 286 -28.31 8.91 3.63
C TYR A 286 -29.39 9.48 2.69
N LEU A 287 -29.78 8.75 1.64
CA LEU A 287 -30.82 9.17 0.70
C LEU A 287 -32.24 8.85 1.20
N ILE A 288 -32.38 7.94 2.18
CA ILE A 288 -33.68 7.58 2.75
C ILE A 288 -34.27 8.80 3.46
N GLU A 289 -35.49 9.21 3.09
CA GLU A 289 -36.17 10.34 3.73
C GLU A 289 -36.56 10.00 5.18
N ALA A 290 -36.64 11.02 6.05
CA ALA A 290 -36.97 10.85 7.47
C ALA A 290 -38.29 10.10 7.73
N LYS A 291 -39.29 10.25 6.84
CA LYS A 291 -40.59 9.55 6.94
C LYS A 291 -40.49 8.03 6.75
N HIS A 292 -39.38 7.55 6.21
CA HIS A 292 -39.07 6.14 5.93
C HIS A 292 -38.07 5.56 6.95
N ALA A 293 -38.14 5.99 8.22
CA ALA A 293 -37.24 5.54 9.28
C ALA A 293 -37.25 4.01 9.52
N LYS A 294 -38.37 3.32 9.22
CA LYS A 294 -38.44 1.86 9.28
C LYS A 294 -37.56 1.20 8.20
N ASP A 295 -37.65 1.68 6.98
CA ASP A 295 -36.84 1.19 5.85
C ASP A 295 -35.35 1.40 6.16
N MET A 296 -35.00 2.54 6.78
CA MET A 296 -33.65 2.79 7.26
C MET A 296 -33.17 1.77 8.30
N ALA A 297 -34.02 1.42 9.27
CA ALA A 297 -33.70 0.41 10.29
C ALA A 297 -33.49 -0.98 9.68
N GLU A 298 -34.30 -1.37 8.69
CA GLU A 298 -34.13 -2.64 7.97
C GLU A 298 -32.78 -2.68 7.24
N VAL A 299 -32.40 -1.59 6.57
CA VAL A 299 -31.10 -1.50 5.89
C VAL A 299 -29.93 -1.56 6.89
N ILE A 300 -30.04 -0.92 8.05
CA ILE A 300 -28.98 -0.97 9.09
C ILE A 300 -28.86 -2.38 9.67
N ALA A 301 -29.98 -3.08 9.88
CA ALA A 301 -30.00 -4.42 10.45
C ALA A 301 -29.59 -5.52 9.45
N ASP A 302 -29.66 -5.26 8.14
CA ASP A 302 -29.29 -6.23 7.10
C ASP A 302 -27.77 -6.30 6.88
N GLY A 303 -27.10 -7.08 7.74
CA GLY A 303 -25.66 -7.36 7.58
C GLY A 303 -25.29 -8.11 6.29
N GLY A 304 -26.25 -8.82 5.67
CA GLY A 304 -26.04 -9.51 4.40
C GLY A 304 -25.82 -8.55 3.23
N ARG A 305 -26.48 -7.40 3.28
CA ARG A 305 -26.38 -6.32 2.28
C ARG A 305 -24.96 -5.78 2.11
N PHE A 306 -24.17 -5.77 3.18
CA PHE A 306 -22.80 -5.27 3.18
C PHE A 306 -21.74 -6.35 2.93
N GLY A 307 -22.15 -7.57 2.55
CA GLY A 307 -21.22 -8.67 2.26
C GLY A 307 -20.33 -9.07 3.43
N GLY A 308 -20.74 -8.78 4.67
CA GLY A 308 -19.94 -9.01 5.88
C GLY A 308 -18.83 -7.99 6.13
N VAL A 309 -18.72 -6.93 5.31
CA VAL A 309 -17.72 -5.86 5.49
C VAL A 309 -18.04 -4.98 6.69
N PHE A 310 -19.32 -4.63 6.87
CA PHE A 310 -19.80 -3.85 8.01
C PHE A 310 -20.74 -4.67 8.87
N ARG A 311 -20.60 -4.53 10.19
CA ARG A 311 -21.58 -5.01 11.16
C ARG A 311 -22.69 -3.98 11.35
N ALA A 312 -23.86 -4.41 11.82
CA ALA A 312 -25.00 -3.53 12.06
C ALA A 312 -24.65 -2.36 13.00
N GLU A 313 -23.79 -2.59 14.00
CA GLU A 313 -23.33 -1.56 14.91
C GLU A 313 -22.49 -0.50 14.20
N GLU A 314 -21.63 -0.90 13.28
CA GLU A 314 -20.79 0.02 12.50
C GLU A 314 -21.65 0.84 11.53
N VAL A 315 -22.62 0.20 10.88
CA VAL A 315 -23.58 0.87 9.99
C VAL A 315 -24.42 1.88 10.76
N TYR A 316 -24.82 1.54 11.99
CA TYR A 316 -25.51 2.45 12.89
C TYR A 316 -24.67 3.70 13.20
N GLU A 317 -23.37 3.55 13.51
CA GLU A 317 -22.46 4.69 13.74
C GLU A 317 -22.36 5.63 12.53
N PHE A 318 -22.46 5.10 11.32
CA PHE A 318 -22.55 5.91 10.10
C PHE A 318 -23.92 6.60 9.99
N ALA A 319 -25.02 5.90 10.26
CA ALA A 319 -26.36 6.50 10.26
C ALA A 319 -26.46 7.69 11.24
N GLU A 320 -25.74 7.66 12.37
CA GLU A 320 -25.65 8.78 13.32
C GLU A 320 -25.08 10.07 12.73
N ARG A 321 -24.42 10.00 11.57
CA ARG A 321 -23.83 11.15 10.85
C ARG A 321 -24.83 11.91 9.99
N ARG A 322 -26.05 11.39 9.84
CA ARG A 322 -27.15 12.13 9.22
C ARG A 322 -27.40 13.47 9.90
N ALA A 323 -27.69 14.49 9.11
CA ALA A 323 -28.00 15.84 9.61
C ALA A 323 -29.30 15.87 10.43
N ASP A 324 -30.27 15.02 10.06
CA ASP A 324 -31.58 14.86 10.72
C ASP A 324 -31.63 13.71 11.74
N TRP A 325 -30.48 13.15 12.13
CA TRP A 325 -30.40 11.93 12.95
C TRP A 325 -31.26 11.99 14.22
N TYR A 326 -31.19 13.08 14.98
CA TYR A 326 -31.94 13.22 16.23
C TYR A 326 -33.47 13.17 16.04
N SER A 327 -33.96 13.53 14.85
CA SER A 327 -35.39 13.46 14.51
C SER A 327 -35.83 12.03 14.20
N VAL A 328 -34.98 11.25 13.52
CA VAL A 328 -35.30 9.89 13.06
C VAL A 328 -34.89 8.80 14.07
N LYS A 329 -33.93 9.10 14.95
CA LYS A 329 -33.30 8.15 15.88
C LYS A 329 -34.30 7.27 16.62
N ARG A 330 -35.33 7.88 17.23
CA ARG A 330 -36.32 7.14 18.02
C ARG A 330 -37.09 6.11 17.20
N GLU A 331 -37.42 6.43 15.96
CA GLU A 331 -38.16 5.54 15.07
C GLU A 331 -37.28 4.42 14.53
N VAL A 332 -36.02 4.74 14.21
CA VAL A 332 -35.01 3.76 13.82
C VAL A 332 -34.72 2.78 14.96
N GLU A 333 -34.41 3.27 16.17
CA GLU A 333 -34.13 2.43 17.35
C GLU A 333 -35.36 1.59 17.74
N ARG A 334 -36.57 2.13 17.61
CA ARG A 334 -37.81 1.35 17.84
C ARG A 334 -37.93 0.21 16.84
N ALA A 335 -37.63 0.44 15.57
CA ALA A 335 -37.71 -0.58 14.54
C ALA A 335 -36.58 -1.62 14.65
N MET A 336 -35.37 -1.21 15.02
CA MET A 336 -34.22 -2.11 15.18
C MET A 336 -34.30 -2.98 16.44
N TYR A 337 -34.67 -2.38 17.59
CA TYR A 337 -34.57 -3.03 18.91
C TYR A 337 -35.93 -3.36 19.54
N GLY A 338 -37.04 -2.98 18.91
CA GLY A 338 -38.38 -3.19 19.46
C GLY A 338 -38.71 -2.31 20.68
N ILE A 339 -37.97 -1.22 20.90
CA ILE A 339 -38.20 -0.32 22.04
C ILE A 339 -39.57 0.35 21.92
N GLY A 340 -40.51 -0.09 22.77
CA GLY A 340 -41.90 0.36 22.77
C GLY A 340 -42.91 -0.65 22.20
N CYS A 341 -42.49 -1.87 21.83
CA CYS A 341 -43.40 -2.99 21.66
C CYS A 341 -43.88 -3.47 23.04
N GLY A 342 -44.90 -2.81 23.58
CA GLY A 342 -45.72 -3.42 24.62
C GLY A 342 -46.36 -4.68 24.04
N ILE A 343 -46.06 -5.83 24.64
CA ILE A 343 -46.80 -7.07 24.40
C ILE A 343 -48.27 -6.74 24.68
N MET A 344 -49.11 -6.73 23.64
CA MET A 344 -50.57 -6.80 23.80
C MET A 344 -50.98 -8.25 23.96
#